data_AF-A0A6N9TV52-F1
#
_entry.id   AF-A0A6N9TV52-F1
#
_cell.length_a   1.000
_cell.length_b   1.000
_cell.length_c   1.000
_cell.angle_alpha   90.00
_cell.angle_beta   90.00
_cell.angle_gamma   90.00
#
_symmetry.space_group_name_H-M   'P 1'
#
loop_
_entity.id
_entity.type
_entity.pdbx_description
1 polymer ?
#
loop_
_entity_poly.entity_id
_entity_poly.type
_entity_poly.pdbx_seq_one_letter_code
_entity_poly.pdbx_strand_id
1 'polypeptide(L)'
;MRGKPRKVVVDGEPMVAVSEKEYENLLAMRRQLGSQTARLRMLRDTLIDVGAFLDSVAEALGGGIPPGTQEKPSASGPPPSRPALVTEIHRRAHQVRSVIGARRTPRTSRTPQDPSASGRSNA
;
A
#
# COMPACT_ATOMS: atom_id res chain seq x y z
N MET A 1 -13.61 22.05 -28.28
CA MET A 1 -13.16 20.73 -28.81
C MET A 1 -11.99 20.27 -27.95
N ARG A 2 -11.96 19.02 -27.47
CA ARG A 2 -10.78 18.46 -26.76
C ARG A 2 -9.64 18.31 -27.77
N GLY A 3 -8.55 19.05 -27.57
CA GLY A 3 -7.37 18.96 -28.41
C GLY A 3 -6.54 17.77 -27.96
N LYS A 4 -6.30 16.79 -28.83
CA LYS A 4 -5.40 15.68 -28.47
C LYS A 4 -4.03 16.26 -28.10
N PRO A 5 -3.41 15.85 -26.97
CA PRO A 5 -2.06 16.29 -26.60
C PRO A 5 -1.10 16.05 -27.76
N ARG A 6 -0.32 17.08 -28.12
CA ARG A 6 0.62 17.01 -29.26
C ARG A 6 2.04 17.07 -28.76
N LYS A 7 2.89 16.18 -29.25
CA LYS A 7 4.34 16.27 -29.06
C LYS A 7 4.85 17.42 -29.94
N VAL A 8 5.62 18.32 -29.36
CA VAL A 8 6.24 19.48 -30.01
C VAL A 8 7.69 19.58 -29.52
N VAL A 9 8.55 20.21 -30.29
CA VAL A 9 9.93 20.52 -29.87
C VAL A 9 10.03 22.03 -29.76
N VAL A 10 10.48 22.53 -28.61
CA VAL A 10 10.68 23.96 -28.35
C VAL A 10 12.13 24.12 -27.91
N ASP A 11 12.90 24.93 -28.64
CA ASP A 11 14.34 25.17 -28.37
C ASP A 11 15.19 23.88 -28.30
N GLY A 12 14.82 22.85 -29.07
CA GLY A 12 15.49 21.54 -29.07
C GLY A 12 14.99 20.55 -28.01
N GLU A 13 14.16 21.00 -27.06
CA GLU A 13 13.60 20.17 -25.99
C GLU A 13 12.22 19.59 -26.37
N PRO A 14 12.00 18.27 -26.21
CA PRO A 14 10.72 17.65 -26.50
C PRO A 14 9.69 18.01 -25.42
N MET A 15 8.61 18.67 -25.84
CA MET A 15 7.50 19.11 -25.01
C MET A 15 6.16 18.49 -25.47
N VAL A 16 5.14 18.59 -24.62
CA VAL A 16 3.75 18.22 -24.95
C VAL A 16 2.86 19.44 -24.80
N ALA A 17 2.29 19.90 -25.90
CA ALA A 17 1.30 20.97 -25.90
C ALA A 17 -0.08 20.39 -25.58
N VAL A 18 -0.73 21.02 -24.60
CA VAL A 18 -2.13 20.76 -24.19
C VAL A 18 -2.89 22.08 -24.18
N SER A 19 -4.21 22.04 -24.26
CA SER A 19 -5.00 23.26 -24.06
C SER A 19 -4.94 23.72 -22.60
N GLU A 20 -5.11 25.02 -22.35
CA GLU A 20 -5.14 25.59 -20.99
C GLU A 20 -6.15 24.88 -20.08
N LYS A 21 -7.36 24.62 -20.60
CA LYS A 21 -8.41 23.89 -19.88
C LYS A 21 -7.99 22.46 -19.51
N GLU A 22 -7.23 21.78 -20.37
CA GLU A 22 -6.72 20.44 -20.08
C GLU A 22 -5.57 20.49 -19.06
N TYR A 23 -4.71 21.50 -19.13
CA TYR A 23 -3.65 21.72 -18.15
C TYR A 23 -4.21 21.94 -16.74
N GLU A 24 -5.21 22.82 -16.59
CA GLU A 24 -5.87 23.07 -15.30
C GLU A 24 -6.55 21.82 -14.75
N ASN A 25 -7.21 21.04 -15.60
CA ASN A 25 -7.81 19.78 -15.20
C ASN A 25 -6.77 18.75 -14.75
N LEU A 26 -5.62 18.68 -15.41
CA LEU A 26 -4.51 17.82 -14.99
C LEU A 26 -3.93 18.27 -13.64
N LEU A 27 -3.81 19.56 -13.40
CA LEU A 27 -3.39 20.09 -12.10
C LEU A 27 -4.38 19.76 -10.99
N ALA A 28 -5.69 19.95 -11.22
CA ALA A 28 -6.73 19.60 -10.28
C ALA A 28 -6.71 18.09 -9.95
N MET A 29 -6.60 17.25 -10.98
CA MET A 29 -6.53 15.80 -10.82
C MET A 29 -5.25 15.36 -10.09
N ARG A 30 -4.10 15.98 -10.36
CA ARG A 30 -2.85 15.74 -9.61
C ARG A 30 -3.02 16.06 -8.12
N ARG A 31 -3.65 17.19 -7.78
CA ARG A 31 -3.91 17.57 -6.38
C ARG A 31 -4.83 16.56 -5.69
N GLN A 32 -5.91 16.14 -6.38
CA GLN A 32 -6.85 15.16 -5.87
C GLN A 32 -6.20 13.77 -5.66
N LEU A 33 -5.38 13.31 -6.61
CA LEU A 33 -4.65 12.05 -6.47
C LEU A 33 -3.62 12.12 -5.33
N GLY A 34 -2.99 13.29 -5.15
CA GLY A 34 -2.08 13.55 -4.03
C GLY A 34 -2.77 13.39 -2.67
N SER A 35 -3.94 14.01 -2.48
CA SER A 35 -4.70 13.92 -1.23
C SER A 35 -5.25 12.51 -0.98
N GLN A 36 -5.73 11.83 -2.03
CA GLN A 36 -6.17 10.43 -1.92
C GLN A 36 -5.02 9.49 -1.55
N THR A 37 -3.84 9.70 -2.13
CA THR A 37 -2.63 8.92 -1.79
C THR A 37 -2.23 9.13 -0.33
N ALA A 38 -2.27 10.38 0.16
CA ALA A 38 -2.00 10.69 1.56
C ALA A 38 -3.00 9.98 2.49
N ARG A 39 -4.30 9.99 2.16
CA ARG A 39 -5.34 9.30 2.95
C ARG A 39 -5.11 7.79 3.02
N LEU A 40 -4.71 7.17 1.92
CA LEU A 40 -4.40 5.73 1.90
C LEU A 40 -3.17 5.40 2.75
N ARG A 41 -2.16 6.27 2.78
CA ARG A 41 -0.99 6.11 3.67
C ARG A 41 -1.41 6.19 5.14
N MET A 42 -2.20 7.20 5.52
CA MET A 42 -2.71 7.33 6.89
C MET A 42 -3.52 6.09 7.30
N LEU A 43 -4.42 5.59 6.43
CA LEU A 43 -5.18 4.38 6.71
C LEU A 43 -4.27 3.17 6.92
N ARG A 44 -3.23 3.03 6.09
CA ARG A 44 -2.23 1.97 6.24
C ARG A 44 -1.55 2.05 7.61
N ASP A 45 -1.10 3.23 8.01
CA ASP A 45 -0.41 3.45 9.28
C ASP A 45 -1.33 3.11 10.46
N THR A 46 -2.59 3.55 10.44
CA THR A 46 -3.59 3.18 11.45
C THR A 46 -3.80 1.66 11.53
N LEU A 47 -3.84 0.95 10.39
CA LEU A 47 -3.99 -0.51 10.40
C LEU A 47 -2.76 -1.23 10.97
N ILE A 48 -1.56 -0.66 10.82
CA ILE A 48 -0.35 -1.17 11.47
C ILE A 48 -0.45 -0.99 12.98
N ASP A 49 -0.87 0.18 13.45
CA ASP A 49 -1.02 0.48 14.88
C ASP A 49 -2.05 -0.44 15.54
N VAL A 50 -3.19 -0.68 14.86
CA VAL A 50 -4.20 -1.64 15.33
C VAL A 50 -3.63 -3.06 15.41
N GLY A 51 -2.80 -3.46 14.45
CA GLY A 51 -2.12 -4.75 14.48
C GLY A 51 -1.19 -4.90 15.70
N ALA A 52 -0.41 -3.85 16.01
CA ALA A 52 0.47 -3.83 17.16
C ALA A 52 -0.30 -3.83 18.49
N PHE A 53 -1.42 -3.10 18.57
CA PHE A 53 -2.30 -3.11 19.73
C PHE A 53 -2.89 -4.51 19.97
N LEU A 54 -3.35 -5.19 18.91
CA LEU A 54 -3.86 -6.54 19.01
C LEU A 54 -2.80 -7.52 19.53
N ASP A 55 -1.55 -7.42 19.07
CA ASP A 55 -0.45 -8.22 19.63
C ASP A 55 -0.27 -7.93 21.14
N SER A 56 -0.31 -6.67 21.57
CA SER A 56 -0.19 -6.32 23.00
C SER A 56 -1.32 -6.89 23.87
N VAL A 57 -2.55 -6.93 23.33
CA VAL A 57 -3.71 -7.53 24.01
C VAL A 57 -3.52 -9.05 24.12
N ALA A 58 -3.00 -9.69 23.07
CA ALA A 58 -2.73 -11.12 23.07
C ALA A 58 -1.68 -11.50 24.14
N GLU A 59 -0.59 -10.73 24.24
CA GLU A 59 0.44 -10.91 25.28
C GLU A 59 -0.13 -10.73 26.69
N ALA A 60 -0.92 -9.67 26.91
CA ALA A 60 -1.55 -9.40 28.21
C ALA A 60 -2.53 -10.51 28.64
N LEU A 61 -3.25 -11.09 27.67
CA LEU A 61 -4.15 -12.23 27.92
C LEU A 61 -3.39 -13.55 28.13
N GLY A 62 -2.20 -13.70 27.57
CA GLY A 62 -1.34 -14.87 27.73
C GLY A 62 -0.61 -14.95 29.08
N GLY A 63 -0.28 -13.81 29.69
CA GLY A 63 0.48 -13.74 30.95
C GLY A 63 -0.26 -14.12 32.23
N GLY A 64 -1.57 -14.44 32.16
CA GLY A 64 -2.44 -14.56 33.34
C GLY A 64 -2.78 -15.98 33.82
N ILE A 65 -2.07 -17.04 33.41
CA ILE A 65 -2.41 -18.42 33.78
C ILE A 65 -1.51 -18.92 34.92
N PRO A 66 -1.96 -18.92 36.20
CA PRO A 66 -1.43 -19.86 37.17
C PRO A 66 -1.87 -21.28 36.78
N PRO A 67 -0.99 -22.29 36.89
CA PRO A 67 -1.33 -23.67 36.54
C PRO A 67 -2.33 -24.20 37.57
N GLY A 68 -3.64 -24.21 37.28
CA GLY A 68 -4.61 -24.87 38.16
C GLY A 68 -6.10 -24.58 37.99
N THR A 69 -6.52 -23.53 37.29
CA THR A 69 -7.95 -23.17 37.21
C THR A 69 -8.63 -23.73 35.96
N GLN A 70 -9.17 -24.96 36.06
CA GLN A 70 -10.20 -25.43 35.13
C GLN A 70 -11.50 -24.69 35.43
N GLU A 71 -11.95 -23.83 34.50
CA GLU A 71 -13.29 -23.25 34.53
C GLU A 71 -14.33 -24.27 34.06
N LYS A 72 -15.38 -24.44 34.88
CA LYS A 72 -16.53 -25.32 34.68
C LYS A 72 -17.39 -24.82 33.50
N PRO A 73 -17.83 -25.67 32.56
CA PRO A 73 -18.57 -25.21 31.39
C PRO A 73 -20.01 -24.84 31.76
N SER A 74 -20.43 -23.63 31.40
CA SER A 74 -21.81 -23.14 31.52
C SER A 74 -22.53 -23.21 30.17
N ALA A 75 -23.84 -23.50 30.22
CA ALA A 75 -24.69 -23.85 29.09
C ALA A 75 -25.13 -22.63 28.25
N SER A 76 -24.25 -22.17 27.38
CA SER A 76 -24.55 -21.73 26.01
C SER A 76 -23.23 -21.92 25.25
N GLY A 77 -23.26 -22.30 23.96
CA GLY A 77 -22.12 -22.89 23.24
C GLY A 77 -20.75 -22.28 23.60
N PRO A 78 -19.69 -23.09 23.75
CA PRO A 78 -18.53 -22.71 24.54
C PRO A 78 -17.94 -21.40 24.02
N PRO A 79 -17.81 -20.34 24.87
CA PRO A 79 -17.02 -19.19 24.49
C PRO A 79 -15.62 -19.69 24.13
N PRO A 80 -14.99 -19.17 23.06
CA PRO A 80 -13.65 -19.57 22.69
C PRO A 80 -12.75 -19.40 23.92
N SER A 81 -12.03 -20.47 24.27
CA SER A 81 -11.12 -20.44 25.41
C SER A 81 -10.13 -19.29 25.22
N ARG A 82 -9.71 -18.63 26.32
CA ARG A 82 -8.68 -17.57 26.28
C ARG A 82 -7.49 -17.89 25.34
N PRO A 83 -6.88 -19.09 25.33
CA PRO A 83 -5.83 -19.42 24.37
C PRO A 83 -6.29 -19.45 22.90
N ALA A 84 -7.52 -19.88 22.61
CA ALA A 84 -8.09 -19.82 21.27
C ALA A 84 -8.29 -18.36 20.80
N LEU A 85 -8.69 -17.46 21.71
CA LEU A 85 -8.80 -16.03 21.44
C LEU A 85 -7.43 -15.40 21.14
N VAL A 86 -6.41 -15.68 21.95
CA VAL A 86 -5.03 -15.19 21.74
C VAL A 86 -4.48 -15.66 20.38
N THR A 87 -4.67 -16.94 20.06
CA THR A 87 -4.24 -17.51 18.78
C THR A 87 -4.93 -16.82 17.59
N GLU A 88 -6.24 -16.57 17.70
CA GLU A 88 -7.01 -15.89 16.65
C GLU A 88 -6.60 -14.42 16.49
N ILE A 89 -6.28 -13.73 17.60
CA ILE A 89 -5.78 -12.34 17.58
C ILE A 89 -4.46 -12.28 16.80
N HIS A 90 -3.49 -13.14 17.12
CA HIS A 90 -2.22 -13.19 16.39
C HIS A 90 -2.41 -13.57 14.92
N ARG A 91 -3.28 -14.54 14.62
CA ARG A 91 -3.60 -14.95 13.24
C ARG A 91 -4.13 -13.77 12.42
N ARG A 92 -5.05 -12.99 12.99
CA ARG A 92 -5.62 -11.79 12.34
C ARG A 92 -4.59 -10.68 12.19
N ALA A 93 -3.78 -10.41 13.22
CA ALA A 93 -2.72 -9.41 13.14
C ALA A 93 -1.67 -9.77 12.05
N HIS A 94 -1.32 -11.05 11.93
CA HIS A 94 -0.43 -11.54 10.86
C HIS A 94 -1.07 -11.41 9.48
N GLN A 95 -2.37 -11.71 9.34
CA GLN A 95 -3.12 -11.54 8.09
C GLN A 95 -3.19 -10.06 7.66
N VAL A 96 -3.38 -9.15 8.61
CA VAL A 96 -3.37 -7.70 8.33
C VAL A 96 -1.97 -7.26 7.86
N ARG A 97 -0.91 -7.72 8.53
CA ARG A 97 0.48 -7.43 8.12
C ARG A 97 0.82 -7.97 6.73
N SER A 98 0.36 -9.16 6.36
CA SER A 98 0.63 -9.71 5.02
C SER A 98 -0.05 -8.90 3.93
N VAL A 99 -1.29 -8.42 4.16
CA VAL A 99 -2.00 -7.57 3.20
C VAL A 99 -1.35 -6.18 3.08
N ILE A 100 -0.85 -5.62 4.17
CA ILE A 100 -0.20 -4.31 4.21
C ILE A 100 1.24 -4.33 3.65
N GLY A 101 1.98 -5.41 3.92
CA GLY A 101 3.39 -5.57 3.53
C GLY A 101 3.59 -6.17 2.14
N ALA A 102 2.59 -6.84 1.57
CA ALA A 102 2.72 -7.51 0.26
C ALA A 102 2.54 -6.54 -0.92
N ARG A 103 3.58 -5.75 -1.23
CA ARG A 103 4.05 -5.30 -2.57
C ARG A 103 4.81 -3.96 -2.47
N ARG A 104 5.95 -3.71 -3.11
CA ARG A 104 6.62 -4.25 -4.31
C ARG A 104 8.13 -4.02 -4.12
N THR A 105 8.97 -5.03 -4.41
CA THR A 105 10.36 -4.74 -4.77
C THR A 105 10.35 -3.81 -5.99
N PRO A 106 11.19 -2.77 -6.04
CA PRO A 106 11.28 -1.91 -7.22
C PRO A 106 11.73 -2.77 -8.39
N ARG A 107 10.87 -2.94 -9.40
CA ARG A 107 11.29 -3.43 -10.70
C ARG A 107 12.20 -2.35 -11.28
N THR A 108 13.51 -2.58 -11.23
CA THR A 108 14.53 -1.79 -11.91
C THR A 108 13.99 -1.32 -13.26
N SER A 109 13.94 -0.01 -13.40
CA SER A 109 13.55 0.70 -14.60
C SER A 109 14.47 0.22 -15.74
N ARG A 110 13.84 -0.30 -16.79
CA ARG A 110 14.44 -0.56 -18.08
C ARG A 110 15.13 0.71 -18.57
N THR A 111 16.46 0.69 -18.63
CA THR A 111 17.29 1.73 -19.25
C THR A 111 16.82 1.93 -20.70
N PRO A 112 16.55 3.17 -21.17
CA PRO A 112 16.35 3.42 -22.58
C PRO A 112 17.63 3.09 -23.33
N GLN A 113 17.56 2.11 -24.23
CA GLN A 113 18.62 1.79 -25.17
C GLN A 113 18.65 2.91 -26.21
N ASP A 114 19.78 3.60 -26.28
CA ASP A 114 20.08 4.70 -27.17
C ASP A 114 20.11 4.23 -28.65
N PRO A 115 19.25 4.72 -29.55
CA PRO A 115 19.30 4.37 -30.96
C PRO A 115 20.14 5.41 -31.71
N SER A 116 21.45 5.42 -31.48
CA SER A 116 22.37 6.33 -32.19
C SER A 116 23.75 5.71 -32.37
N ALA A 117 23.81 4.49 -32.91
CA ALA A 117 25.06 3.90 -33.40
C ALA A 117 24.77 2.86 -34.51
N SER A 118 24.37 3.32 -35.69
CA SER A 118 24.70 2.62 -36.94
C SER A 118 24.40 3.53 -38.13
N GLY A 119 25.42 4.24 -38.58
CA GLY A 119 25.31 5.18 -39.68
C GLY A 119 26.67 5.78 -40.01
N ARG A 120 27.61 4.93 -40.44
CA ARG A 120 28.77 5.27 -41.28
C ARG A 120 29.56 4.01 -41.61
N SER A 121 29.34 3.49 -42.80
CA SER A 121 30.36 2.72 -43.53
C SER A 121 30.28 3.17 -44.98
N ASN A 122 31.10 4.16 -45.32
CA ASN A 122 31.48 4.43 -46.70
C ASN A 122 32.58 3.43 -47.04
N ALA A 123 32.34 2.62 -48.07
CA ALA A 123 33.35 2.03 -48.91
C ALA A 123 32.87 2.20 -50.35
#